data_AF-A0A7S2L8Y5-F1
#
_entry.id   AF-A0A7S2L8Y5-F1
#
_cell.length_a   1.000
_cell.length_b   1.000
_cell.length_c   1.000
_cell.angle_alpha   90.00
_cell.angle_beta   90.00
_cell.angle_gamma   90.00
#
_symmetry.space_group_name_H-M   'P 1'
#
loop_
_entity.id
_entity.type
_entity.pdbx_description
1 polymer ?
#
loop_
_entity_poly.entity_id
_entity_poly.type
_entity_poly.pdbx_seq_one_letter_code
_entity_poly.pdbx_strand_id
1 'polypeptide(L)'
;EGIPNARHEAIRNAHFAHSCCILATREDFRDAHTATTKDARVGESESTQNSSASLEQSFQIHVNNKFIAEVEEVAGYCLFNSLSVVANAHPASESFVSLSPEEASQLDVASVINPGAVVAICPQNTTAQSLKRYRIQAPQSASYARTIRCDRSTRAITVKYIKSGEIEHVPWSWLVGMEDTSKKHSLFSYLPAAKSIADADVRGQPSLGHLVLALKWCRHYSSSSSSLNDKNTTPMYLVNSVAERASILLCTEVLLHDELRDSHSRRDETTRKINMQLLDLFGSDFDSSSLSAVMNEDILESIKMQLKDQLHEASLEREEERKMWEEQTNWDNASFLGGKKREGRRSPFRSLSRKTSSDFS
;
A
#
# COMPACT_ATOMS: atom_id res chain seq x y z
N GLU A 1 -13.59 7.31 -37.11
CA GLU A 1 -14.95 7.30 -36.54
C GLU A 1 -15.10 6.04 -35.69
N GLY A 2 -15.43 6.17 -34.41
CA GLY A 2 -15.49 5.03 -33.48
C GLY A 2 -16.82 4.31 -33.58
N ILE A 3 -16.81 2.98 -33.42
CA ILE A 3 -18.01 2.14 -33.42
C ILE A 3 -18.94 2.61 -32.27
N PRO A 4 -20.17 3.06 -32.57
CA PRO A 4 -21.14 3.42 -31.55
C PRO A 4 -21.37 2.23 -30.62
N ASN A 5 -21.42 2.46 -29.31
CA ASN A 5 -21.62 1.45 -28.26
C ASN A 5 -20.43 0.55 -27.90
N ALA A 6 -19.28 0.63 -28.57
CA ALA A 6 -18.10 -0.18 -28.20
C ALA A 6 -17.68 0.02 -26.73
N ARG A 7 -17.82 1.24 -26.20
CA ARG A 7 -17.55 1.54 -24.78
C ARG A 7 -18.58 0.89 -23.84
N HIS A 8 -19.86 0.91 -24.21
CA HIS A 8 -20.92 0.31 -23.40
C HIS A 8 -20.85 -1.23 -23.44
N GLU A 9 -20.46 -1.81 -24.57
CA GLU A 9 -20.19 -3.25 -24.68
C GLU A 9 -18.94 -3.64 -23.90
N ALA A 10 -17.85 -2.88 -23.97
CA ALA A 10 -16.66 -3.14 -23.17
C ALA A 10 -16.97 -3.10 -21.66
N ILE A 11 -17.72 -2.10 -21.19
CA ILE A 11 -18.13 -1.99 -19.78
C ILE A 11 -19.04 -3.17 -19.38
N ARG A 12 -20.01 -3.52 -20.22
CA ARG A 12 -20.92 -4.65 -19.97
C ARG A 12 -20.17 -5.98 -19.94
N ASN A 13 -19.24 -6.18 -20.87
CA ASN A 13 -18.42 -7.38 -20.95
C ASN A 13 -17.41 -7.45 -19.81
N ALA A 14 -16.89 -6.32 -19.33
CA ALA A 14 -16.05 -6.25 -18.13
C ALA A 14 -16.84 -6.58 -16.87
N HIS A 15 -18.09 -6.10 -16.74
CA HIS A 15 -18.98 -6.49 -15.64
C HIS A 15 -19.39 -7.96 -15.72
N PHE A 16 -19.65 -8.47 -16.92
CA PHE A 16 -19.94 -9.89 -17.14
C PHE A 16 -18.74 -10.76 -16.78
N ALA A 17 -17.54 -10.42 -17.30
CA ALA A 17 -16.29 -11.08 -16.93
C ALA A 17 -16.07 -11.02 -15.41
N HIS A 18 -16.23 -9.86 -14.77
CA HIS A 18 -16.14 -9.73 -13.32
C HIS A 18 -17.20 -10.57 -12.56
N SER A 19 -18.41 -10.71 -13.09
CA SER A 19 -19.46 -11.54 -12.50
C SER A 19 -19.27 -13.04 -12.71
N CYS A 20 -18.53 -13.42 -13.76
CA CYS A 20 -18.17 -14.79 -14.11
C CYS A 20 -16.80 -15.19 -13.57
N CYS A 21 -15.97 -14.23 -13.17
CA CYS A 21 -14.73 -14.43 -12.43
C CYS A 21 -15.06 -14.76 -10.97
N ILE A 22 -15.58 -15.97 -10.77
CA ILE A 22 -15.43 -16.64 -9.49
C ILE A 22 -13.91 -16.86 -9.35
N LEU A 23 -13.32 -16.39 -8.24
CA LEU A 23 -11.95 -16.74 -7.87
C LEU A 23 -11.85 -18.26 -7.90
N ALA A 24 -11.17 -18.79 -8.93
CA ALA A 24 -11.04 -20.22 -9.12
C ALA A 24 -10.37 -20.81 -7.89
N THR A 25 -11.14 -21.62 -7.15
CA THR A 25 -10.64 -22.33 -5.99
C THR A 25 -9.66 -23.41 -6.46
N ARG A 26 -8.88 -23.94 -5.52
CA ARG A 26 -7.94 -25.05 -5.78
C ARG A 26 -8.62 -26.29 -6.39
N GLU A 27 -9.91 -26.45 -6.15
CA GLU A 27 -10.73 -27.52 -6.71
C GLU A 27 -11.19 -27.18 -8.13
N ASP A 28 -11.56 -25.93 -8.41
CA ASP A 28 -11.91 -25.46 -9.76
C ASP A 28 -10.72 -25.59 -10.74
N PHE A 29 -9.50 -25.35 -10.26
CA PHE A 29 -8.26 -25.57 -11.04
C PHE A 29 -8.03 -27.05 -11.40
N ARG A 30 -8.30 -27.95 -10.46
CA ARG A 30 -8.16 -29.41 -10.67
C ARG A 30 -9.23 -29.91 -11.62
N ASP A 31 -10.46 -29.43 -11.45
CA ASP A 31 -11.63 -29.89 -12.20
C ASP A 31 -11.64 -29.32 -13.63
N ALA A 32 -11.13 -28.10 -13.85
CA ALA A 32 -10.91 -27.51 -15.18
C ALA A 32 -9.81 -28.22 -15.99
N HIS A 33 -8.81 -28.79 -15.33
CA HIS A 33 -7.75 -29.56 -16.00
C HIS A 33 -8.28 -30.90 -16.55
N THR A 34 -9.29 -31.48 -15.89
CA THR A 34 -9.99 -32.68 -16.36
C THR A 34 -11.03 -32.41 -17.45
N ALA A 35 -11.68 -31.23 -17.45
CA ALA A 35 -12.77 -30.92 -18.36
C ALA A 35 -12.32 -30.54 -19.79
N THR A 36 -11.05 -30.16 -19.99
CA THR A 36 -10.59 -29.58 -21.27
C THR A 36 -10.37 -30.58 -22.41
N THR A 37 -10.47 -31.90 -22.19
CA THR A 37 -10.22 -32.87 -23.28
C THR A 37 -11.21 -34.02 -23.44
N LYS A 38 -12.00 -34.39 -22.42
CA LYS A 38 -12.92 -35.54 -22.53
C LYS A 38 -14.39 -35.17 -22.71
N ASP A 39 -14.92 -34.18 -22.00
CA ASP A 39 -16.36 -33.88 -22.06
C ASP A 39 -16.76 -33.03 -23.27
N ALA A 40 -15.80 -32.34 -23.90
CA ALA A 40 -16.01 -31.63 -25.16
C ALA A 40 -16.27 -32.56 -26.37
N ARG A 41 -16.04 -33.88 -26.24
CA ARG A 41 -16.28 -34.87 -27.30
C ARG A 41 -17.58 -35.66 -27.15
N VAL A 42 -18.29 -35.52 -26.03
CA VAL A 42 -19.51 -36.32 -25.75
C VAL A 42 -20.79 -35.64 -26.26
N GLY A 43 -20.71 -34.36 -26.67
CA GLY A 43 -21.84 -33.60 -27.21
C GLY A 43 -21.99 -33.64 -28.74
N GLU A 44 -21.36 -34.57 -29.46
CA GLU A 44 -21.44 -34.66 -30.94
C GLU A 44 -22.75 -35.28 -31.48
N SER A 45 -23.74 -35.51 -30.62
CA SER A 45 -25.04 -36.00 -31.05
C SER A 45 -26.11 -34.94 -30.86
N GLU A 46 -26.61 -34.47 -32.01
CA GLU A 46 -27.91 -33.81 -32.21
C GLU A 46 -27.97 -32.27 -32.12
N SER A 47 -27.72 -31.67 -33.29
CA SER A 47 -28.54 -30.61 -33.89
C SER A 47 -28.98 -29.45 -32.99
N THR A 48 -28.07 -28.52 -32.72
CA THR A 48 -28.42 -27.09 -32.71
C THR A 48 -27.15 -26.25 -32.94
N GLN A 49 -27.08 -25.59 -34.10
CA GLN A 49 -26.05 -24.58 -34.39
C GLN A 49 -26.26 -23.37 -33.48
N ASN A 50 -25.72 -23.42 -32.26
CA ASN A 50 -25.58 -22.25 -31.40
C ASN A 50 -24.19 -21.65 -31.64
N SER A 51 -24.09 -20.67 -32.53
CA SER A 51 -22.84 -19.94 -32.78
C SER A 51 -22.26 -19.30 -31.51
N SER A 52 -23.10 -18.98 -30.52
CA SER A 52 -22.69 -18.52 -29.20
C SER A 52 -21.94 -19.57 -28.39
N ALA A 53 -22.35 -20.84 -28.44
CA ALA A 53 -21.69 -21.94 -27.72
C ALA A 53 -20.31 -22.25 -28.34
N SER A 54 -20.19 -22.16 -29.67
CA SER A 54 -18.92 -22.26 -30.38
C SER A 54 -17.97 -21.09 -30.08
N LEU A 55 -18.49 -19.87 -29.95
CA LEU A 55 -17.73 -18.68 -29.57
C LEU A 55 -17.27 -18.75 -28.11
N GLU A 56 -18.13 -19.19 -27.20
CA GLU A 56 -17.81 -19.36 -25.78
C GLU A 56 -16.78 -20.47 -25.57
N GLN A 57 -16.89 -21.58 -26.30
CA GLN A 57 -15.90 -22.65 -26.31
C GLN A 57 -14.56 -22.19 -26.90
N SER A 58 -14.56 -21.44 -28.00
CA SER A 58 -13.34 -20.84 -28.58
C SER A 58 -12.71 -19.82 -27.62
N PHE A 59 -13.52 -19.00 -26.97
CA PHE A 59 -13.07 -18.04 -25.97
C PHE A 59 -12.44 -18.74 -24.76
N GLN A 60 -13.03 -19.80 -24.22
CA GLN A 60 -12.46 -20.58 -23.13
C GLN A 60 -11.17 -21.33 -23.51
N ILE A 61 -11.04 -21.74 -24.79
CA ILE A 61 -9.81 -22.34 -25.31
C ILE A 61 -8.66 -21.31 -25.31
N HIS A 62 -8.95 -20.06 -25.69
CA HIS A 62 -7.93 -19.00 -25.84
C HIS A 62 -7.70 -18.15 -24.58
N VAL A 63 -8.74 -17.89 -23.79
CA VAL A 63 -8.71 -17.18 -22.51
C VAL A 63 -8.82 -18.22 -21.40
N ASN A 64 -7.68 -18.86 -21.16
CA ASN A 64 -7.50 -19.85 -20.10
C ASN A 64 -6.57 -19.29 -19.02
N ASN A 65 -6.41 -20.04 -17.93
CA ASN A 65 -5.58 -19.61 -16.80
C ASN A 65 -4.13 -19.30 -17.19
N LYS A 66 -3.60 -19.93 -18.26
CA LYS A 66 -2.27 -19.63 -18.78
C LYS A 66 -2.22 -18.25 -19.44
N PHE A 67 -3.21 -17.93 -20.27
CA PHE A 67 -3.33 -16.59 -20.86
C PHE A 67 -3.47 -15.51 -19.78
N ILE A 68 -4.27 -15.75 -18.74
CA ILE A 68 -4.40 -14.82 -17.62
C ILE A 68 -3.08 -14.64 -16.88
N ALA A 69 -2.34 -15.71 -16.60
CA ALA A 69 -1.03 -15.63 -15.97
C ALA A 69 -0.01 -14.84 -16.81
N GLU A 70 0.02 -15.05 -18.14
CA GLU A 70 0.88 -14.29 -19.04
C GLU A 70 0.51 -12.78 -19.07
N VAL A 71 -0.78 -12.45 -19.05
CA VAL A 71 -1.25 -11.06 -18.95
C VAL A 71 -0.89 -10.44 -17.60
N GLU A 72 -1.06 -11.18 -16.50
CA GLU A 72 -0.67 -10.74 -15.16
C GLU A 72 0.83 -10.50 -15.04
N GLU A 73 1.66 -11.36 -15.65
CA GLU A 73 3.11 -11.18 -15.68
C GLU A 73 3.49 -9.88 -16.40
N VAL A 74 2.96 -9.67 -17.62
CA VAL A 74 3.21 -8.44 -18.39
C VAL A 74 2.72 -7.21 -17.62
N ALA A 75 1.54 -7.27 -17.01
CA ALA A 75 1.00 -6.19 -16.18
C ALA A 75 1.90 -5.91 -14.97
N GLY A 76 2.46 -6.96 -14.34
CA GLY A 76 3.42 -6.86 -13.25
C GLY A 76 4.70 -6.11 -13.67
N TYR A 77 5.25 -6.40 -14.84
CA TYR A 77 6.42 -5.67 -15.36
C TYR A 77 6.09 -4.22 -15.68
N CYS A 78 4.94 -3.95 -16.30
CA CYS A 78 4.49 -2.59 -16.55
C CYS A 78 4.34 -1.79 -15.25
N LEU A 79 3.77 -2.40 -14.21
CA LEU A 79 3.62 -1.80 -12.89
C LEU A 79 4.98 -1.53 -12.25
N PHE A 80 5.88 -2.51 -12.24
CA PHE A 80 7.24 -2.35 -11.71
C PHE A 80 8.01 -1.21 -12.39
N ASN A 81 7.99 -1.17 -13.72
CA ASN A 81 8.67 -0.13 -14.49
C ASN A 81 8.07 1.25 -14.20
N SER A 82 6.74 1.35 -14.14
CA SER A 82 6.04 2.61 -13.81
C SER A 82 6.40 3.10 -12.42
N LEU A 83 6.34 2.23 -11.41
CA LEU A 83 6.73 2.56 -10.04
C LEU A 83 8.21 2.96 -9.94
N SER A 84 9.09 2.32 -10.70
CA SER A 84 10.51 2.65 -10.73
C SER A 84 10.77 4.04 -11.30
N VAL A 85 10.10 4.39 -12.39
CA VAL A 85 10.18 5.75 -12.97
C VAL A 85 9.65 6.78 -11.98
N VAL A 86 8.49 6.52 -11.37
CA VAL A 86 7.89 7.43 -10.38
C VAL A 86 8.81 7.60 -9.17
N ALA A 87 9.38 6.53 -8.61
CA ALA A 87 10.27 6.60 -7.46
C ALA A 87 11.57 7.38 -7.76
N ASN A 88 12.16 7.16 -8.93
CA ASN A 88 13.38 7.84 -9.34
C ASN A 88 13.14 9.33 -9.66
N ALA A 89 11.98 9.67 -10.20
CA ALA A 89 11.60 11.05 -10.50
C ALA A 89 10.87 11.76 -9.34
N HIS A 90 10.72 11.08 -8.20
CA HIS A 90 9.92 11.60 -7.09
C HIS A 90 10.57 12.86 -6.51
N PRO A 91 9.83 13.98 -6.35
CA PRO A 91 10.39 15.26 -5.90
C PRO A 91 11.07 15.23 -4.53
N ALA A 92 10.71 14.26 -3.68
CA ALA A 92 11.33 14.06 -2.37
C ALA A 92 12.59 13.16 -2.40
N SER A 93 12.97 12.56 -3.54
CA SER A 93 14.12 11.65 -3.62
C SER A 93 15.48 12.36 -3.68
N GLU A 94 15.52 13.62 -4.13
CA GLU A 94 16.76 14.40 -4.33
C GLU A 94 16.80 15.68 -3.47
N SER A 95 16.09 15.70 -2.34
CA SER A 95 15.93 16.92 -1.55
C SER A 95 17.09 17.21 -0.60
N PHE A 96 18.07 16.34 -0.39
CA PHE A 96 19.06 16.57 0.68
C PHE A 96 20.31 17.35 0.21
N VAL A 97 20.56 18.50 0.81
CA VAL A 97 21.70 19.37 0.54
C VAL A 97 22.68 19.32 1.70
N SER A 98 23.95 19.00 1.42
CA SER A 98 25.05 19.08 2.38
C SER A 98 25.53 20.52 2.55
N LEU A 99 25.87 20.90 3.77
CA LEU A 99 26.39 22.21 4.11
C LEU A 99 27.80 22.06 4.70
N SER A 100 28.71 22.94 4.30
CA SER A 100 29.96 23.14 5.02
C SER A 100 29.73 23.83 6.37
N PRO A 101 30.62 23.64 7.36
CA PRO A 101 30.58 24.36 8.63
C PRO A 101 30.49 25.88 8.47
N GLU A 102 31.22 26.43 7.50
CA GLU A 102 31.26 27.84 7.19
C GLU A 102 29.91 28.33 6.64
N GLU A 103 29.32 27.61 5.69
CA GLU A 103 27.99 27.91 5.15
C GLU A 103 26.90 27.84 6.23
N ALA A 104 26.91 26.79 7.06
CA ALA A 104 25.95 26.62 8.15
C ALA A 104 26.02 27.75 9.19
N SER A 105 27.22 28.30 9.43
CA SER A 105 27.42 29.41 10.38
C SER A 105 26.91 30.76 9.86
N GLN A 106 26.85 30.93 8.54
CA GLN A 106 26.43 32.16 7.86
C GLN A 106 24.95 32.11 7.42
N LEU A 107 24.39 30.91 7.31
CA LEU A 107 22.99 30.70 6.93
C LEU A 107 22.05 31.18 8.05
N ASP A 108 21.04 31.96 7.69
CA ASP A 108 19.91 32.21 8.58
C ASP A 108 18.97 31.00 8.55
N VAL A 109 19.34 29.97 9.32
CA VAL A 109 18.67 28.67 9.38
C VAL A 109 17.16 28.82 9.63
N ALA A 110 16.76 29.77 10.47
CA ALA A 110 15.34 30.00 10.78
C ALA A 110 14.53 30.51 9.57
N SER A 111 15.18 31.06 8.54
CA SER A 111 14.53 31.52 7.31
C SER A 111 14.43 30.44 6.22
N VAL A 112 15.21 29.36 6.36
CA VAL A 112 15.34 28.32 5.32
C VAL A 112 14.73 26.99 5.76
N ILE A 113 14.86 26.65 7.05
CA ILE A 113 14.40 25.37 7.58
C ILE A 113 13.00 25.52 8.16
N ASN A 114 12.04 24.88 7.50
CA ASN A 114 10.68 24.75 7.99
C ASN A 114 10.57 23.67 9.06
N PRO A 115 9.67 23.80 10.06
CA PRO A 115 9.25 22.69 10.90
C PRO A 115 8.87 21.47 10.04
N GLY A 116 9.32 20.29 10.45
CA GLY A 116 9.14 19.03 9.71
C GLY A 116 10.30 18.66 8.78
N ALA A 117 11.16 19.61 8.39
CA ALA A 117 12.31 19.31 7.52
C ALA A 117 13.34 18.40 8.20
N VAL A 118 13.87 17.44 7.45
CA VAL A 118 14.97 16.58 7.91
C VAL A 118 16.30 17.33 7.85
N VAL A 119 17.08 17.22 8.92
CA VAL A 119 18.40 17.84 9.05
C VAL A 119 19.42 16.79 9.46
N ALA A 120 20.65 16.96 8.98
CA ALA A 120 21.80 16.18 9.39
C ALA A 120 22.62 16.99 10.39
N ILE A 121 22.85 16.40 11.56
CA ILE A 121 23.50 17.03 12.69
C ILE A 121 24.80 16.28 12.96
N CYS A 122 25.90 17.01 12.94
CA CYS A 122 27.18 16.53 13.43
C CYS A 122 27.58 17.40 14.63
N PRO A 123 27.62 16.85 15.85
CA PRO A 123 28.15 17.58 16.99
C PRO A 123 29.60 17.95 16.67
N GLN A 124 29.86 19.23 16.45
CA GLN A 124 31.24 19.67 16.35
C GLN A 124 31.83 19.57 17.77
N ASN A 125 32.95 18.85 17.93
CA ASN A 125 33.70 18.83 19.18
C ASN A 125 34.24 20.25 19.49
N THR A 126 33.41 21.14 20.02
CA THR A 126 33.78 22.54 20.28
C THR A 126 34.80 22.71 21.42
N THR A 127 35.36 21.62 21.98
CA THR A 127 36.37 21.68 23.05
C THR A 127 37.48 20.63 22.95
N ALA A 128 37.70 19.97 21.79
CA ALA A 128 38.80 19.00 21.65
C ALA A 128 39.80 19.27 20.52
N GLN A 129 39.64 20.35 19.75
CA GLN A 129 40.57 20.69 18.66
C GLN A 129 41.82 21.48 19.09
N SER A 130 41.96 21.90 20.35
CA SER A 130 43.17 22.59 20.80
C SER A 130 44.33 21.67 21.25
N LEU A 131 44.16 20.35 21.38
CA LEU A 131 45.20 19.52 22.03
C LEU A 131 45.42 18.07 21.53
N LYS A 132 45.00 17.66 20.32
CA LYS A 132 45.29 16.29 19.84
C LYS A 132 45.83 16.25 18.41
N ARG A 133 47.12 16.53 18.27
CA ARG A 133 47.91 16.42 17.03
C ARG A 133 48.04 14.99 16.46
N TYR A 134 47.61 13.95 17.17
CA TYR A 134 47.75 12.55 16.74
C TYR A 134 46.60 11.65 17.19
N ARG A 135 45.35 12.01 16.90
CA ARG A 135 44.25 11.05 16.97
C ARG A 135 43.38 11.22 15.74
N ILE A 136 43.46 10.26 14.82
CA ILE A 136 42.44 10.06 13.78
C ILE A 136 41.16 9.72 14.55
N GLN A 137 40.35 10.74 14.87
CA GLN A 137 39.00 10.52 15.35
C GLN A 137 38.25 9.86 14.18
N ALA A 138 37.59 8.74 14.46
CA ALA A 138 36.63 8.17 13.53
C ALA A 138 35.67 9.28 13.08
N PRO A 139 35.29 9.35 11.79
CA PRO A 139 34.35 10.36 11.34
C PRO A 139 33.11 10.26 12.22
N GLN A 140 32.79 11.33 12.96
CA GLN A 140 31.55 11.39 13.72
C GLN A 140 30.43 11.26 12.70
N SER A 141 29.70 10.15 12.76
CA SER A 141 28.59 9.88 11.85
C SER A 141 27.53 10.94 12.09
N ALA A 142 27.12 11.66 11.04
CA ALA A 142 26.01 12.59 11.12
C ALA A 142 24.73 11.84 11.54
N SER A 143 24.00 12.43 12.47
CA SER A 143 22.71 11.94 12.92
C SER A 143 21.60 12.70 12.22
N TYR A 144 20.60 11.99 11.72
CA TYR A 144 19.43 12.61 11.09
C TYR A 144 18.34 12.88 12.12
N ALA A 145 17.78 14.09 12.06
CA ALA A 145 16.72 14.53 12.94
C ALA A 145 15.67 15.33 12.17
N ARG A 146 14.44 15.35 12.68
CA ARG A 146 13.34 16.15 12.15
C ARG A 146 13.25 17.46 12.93
N THR A 147 13.17 18.57 12.21
CA THR A 147 13.08 19.90 12.82
C THR A 147 11.71 20.10 13.46
N ILE A 148 11.66 20.51 14.72
CA ILE A 148 10.41 20.89 15.41
C ILE A 148 10.20 22.39 15.31
N ARG A 149 11.24 23.16 15.65
CA ARG A 149 11.22 24.62 15.60
C ARG A 149 12.63 25.17 15.48
N CYS A 150 12.76 26.32 14.84
CA CYS A 150 13.99 27.10 14.76
C CYS A 150 13.84 28.36 15.63
N ASP A 151 14.82 28.65 16.48
CA ASP A 151 14.86 29.86 17.28
C ASP A 151 15.98 30.78 16.80
N ARG A 152 15.59 31.93 16.26
CA ARG A 152 16.49 32.95 15.73
C ARG A 152 17.24 33.71 16.83
N SER A 153 16.64 33.84 18.01
CA SER A 153 17.22 34.59 19.13
C SER A 153 18.40 33.85 19.76
N THR A 154 18.30 32.54 19.87
CA THR A 154 19.34 31.66 20.46
C THR A 154 20.25 31.01 19.44
N ARG A 155 19.98 31.20 18.13
CA ARG A 155 20.66 30.51 17.01
C ARG A 155 20.70 29.00 17.24
N ALA A 156 19.56 28.44 17.64
CA ALA A 156 19.39 27.02 17.92
C ALA A 156 18.19 26.43 17.16
N ILE A 157 18.21 25.12 16.98
CA ILE A 157 17.14 24.33 16.40
C ILE A 157 16.70 23.31 17.45
N THR A 158 15.40 23.13 17.61
CA THR A 158 14.84 22.00 18.35
C THR A 158 14.57 20.88 17.36
N VAL A 159 15.12 19.71 17.62
CA VAL A 159 15.10 18.59 16.68
C VAL A 159 14.68 17.31 17.39
N LYS A 160 14.02 16.41 16.66
CA LYS A 160 13.71 15.06 17.11
C LYS A 160 14.52 14.05 16.29
N TYR A 161 15.44 13.32 16.91
CA TYR A 161 16.25 12.34 16.19
C TYR A 161 15.41 11.20 15.63
N ILE A 162 15.64 10.82 14.37
CA ILE A 162 14.84 9.81 13.68
C ILE A 162 15.02 8.42 14.32
N LYS A 163 16.25 8.09 14.75
CA LYS A 163 16.57 6.78 15.32
C LYS A 163 16.18 6.63 16.80
N SER A 164 16.54 7.60 17.65
CA SER A 164 16.27 7.52 19.10
C SER A 164 14.92 8.10 19.50
N GLY A 165 14.32 8.95 18.67
CA GLY A 165 13.11 9.69 19.01
C GLY A 165 13.32 10.79 20.05
N GLU A 166 14.56 10.98 20.53
CA GLU A 166 14.93 11.98 21.52
C GLU A 166 14.83 13.39 20.94
N ILE A 167 14.41 14.33 21.79
CA ILE A 167 14.29 15.74 21.44
C ILE A 167 15.46 16.50 22.04
N GLU A 168 16.22 17.21 21.21
CA GLU A 168 17.38 18.00 21.64
C GLU A 168 17.31 19.43 21.10
N HIS A 169 17.94 20.35 21.82
CA HIS A 169 18.19 21.72 21.38
C HIS A 169 19.65 21.85 20.93
N VAL A 170 19.87 22.04 19.63
CA VAL A 170 21.22 22.06 19.02
C VAL A 170 21.53 23.41 18.39
N PRO A 171 22.79 23.88 18.42
CA PRO A 171 23.18 25.12 17.74
C PRO A 171 23.20 24.95 16.22
N TRP A 172 23.00 26.05 15.48
CA TRP A 172 23.02 26.04 14.00
C TRP A 172 24.35 25.54 13.42
N SER A 173 25.46 25.75 14.12
CA SER A 173 26.79 25.30 13.70
C SER A 173 26.96 23.78 13.63
N TRP A 174 26.05 23.01 14.22
CA TRP A 174 26.07 21.54 14.13
C TRP A 174 25.36 21.01 12.88
N LEU A 175 24.70 21.88 12.12
CA LEU A 175 24.05 21.52 10.87
C LEU A 175 25.12 21.22 9.80
N VAL A 176 25.07 20.02 9.23
CA VAL A 176 25.96 19.60 8.12
C VAL A 176 25.18 19.26 6.86
N GLY A 177 23.87 19.35 6.93
CA GLY A 177 22.99 19.22 5.77
C GLY A 177 21.54 19.38 6.16
N MET A 178 20.72 19.72 5.19
CA MET A 178 19.30 19.92 5.36
C MET A 178 18.54 19.46 4.12
N GLU A 179 17.30 19.11 4.35
CA GLU A 179 16.34 18.82 3.30
C GLU A 179 15.80 20.11 2.68
N ASP A 180 15.98 20.26 1.37
CA ASP A 180 15.31 21.21 0.50
C ASP A 180 13.84 20.82 0.35
N THR A 181 13.00 21.55 1.08
CA THR A 181 11.54 21.38 1.04
C THR A 181 10.88 22.19 -0.08
N SER A 182 11.61 23.04 -0.80
CA SER A 182 11.03 24.00 -1.76
C SER A 182 10.38 23.35 -2.98
N LYS A 183 10.84 22.15 -3.35
CA LYS A 183 10.32 21.37 -4.50
C LYS A 183 9.39 20.24 -4.08
N LYS A 184 9.20 20.03 -2.76
CA LYS A 184 8.34 18.95 -2.25
C LYS A 184 6.89 19.19 -2.66
N HIS A 185 6.34 18.22 -3.36
CA HIS A 185 4.91 18.12 -3.62
C HIS A 185 4.56 16.64 -3.76
N SER A 186 3.29 16.31 -3.49
CA SER A 186 2.76 14.98 -3.72
C SER A 186 2.52 14.73 -5.20
N LEU A 187 2.90 13.56 -5.68
CA LEU A 187 2.57 13.09 -7.03
C LEU A 187 1.21 12.38 -7.05
N PHE A 188 0.80 11.81 -5.92
CA PHE A 188 -0.44 11.06 -5.79
C PHE A 188 -1.49 11.87 -5.04
N SER A 189 -2.73 11.86 -5.54
CA SER A 189 -3.87 12.39 -4.80
C SER A 189 -4.16 11.56 -3.55
N TYR A 190 -4.53 12.23 -2.46
CA TYR A 190 -4.85 11.60 -1.18
C TYR A 190 -6.26 10.99 -1.19
N LEU A 191 -6.42 9.90 -1.95
CA LEU A 191 -7.68 9.16 -2.08
C LEU A 191 -7.47 7.66 -1.79
N PRO A 192 -8.41 7.01 -1.10
CA PRO A 192 -8.33 5.58 -0.77
C PRO A 192 -8.48 4.71 -2.02
N ALA A 193 -8.15 3.41 -1.88
CA ALA A 193 -8.39 2.43 -2.93
C ALA A 193 -9.87 2.35 -3.30
N ALA A 194 -10.13 2.39 -4.61
CA ALA A 194 -11.45 2.21 -5.19
C ALA A 194 -12.02 0.83 -4.84
N LYS A 195 -13.34 0.74 -4.69
CA LYS A 195 -14.03 -0.53 -4.36
C LYS A 195 -14.31 -1.37 -5.61
N SER A 196 -14.27 -0.76 -6.79
CA SER A 196 -14.50 -1.44 -8.06
C SER A 196 -13.54 -0.92 -9.14
N ILE A 197 -13.34 -1.71 -10.19
CA ILE A 197 -12.53 -1.32 -11.36
C ILE A 197 -13.15 -0.12 -12.09
N ALA A 198 -14.49 -0.04 -12.13
CA ALA A 198 -15.19 1.10 -12.73
C ALA A 198 -14.94 2.41 -11.96
N ASP A 199 -14.79 2.33 -10.64
CA ASP A 199 -14.39 3.46 -9.79
C ASP A 199 -12.88 3.76 -9.88
N ALA A 200 -12.07 2.78 -10.28
CA ALA A 200 -10.63 2.93 -10.49
C ALA A 200 -10.30 3.53 -11.88
N ASP A 201 -11.12 3.25 -12.91
CA ASP A 201 -10.96 3.70 -14.31
C ASP A 201 -11.47 5.13 -14.58
N VAL A 202 -11.63 5.94 -13.52
CA VAL A 202 -11.89 7.36 -13.71
C VAL A 202 -10.57 7.97 -14.20
N ARG A 203 -10.58 8.61 -15.38
CA ARG A 203 -9.45 9.30 -16.07
C ARG A 203 -8.83 10.46 -15.26
N GLY A 204 -8.60 10.25 -13.98
CA GLY A 204 -8.08 11.21 -13.02
C GLY A 204 -6.60 10.99 -12.72
N GLN A 205 -6.06 11.86 -11.88
CA GLN A 205 -4.69 11.75 -11.40
C GLN A 205 -4.49 10.48 -10.58
N PRO A 206 -3.27 9.90 -10.59
CA PRO A 206 -2.96 8.76 -9.74
C PRO A 206 -3.21 9.09 -8.26
N SER A 207 -3.53 8.09 -7.47
CA SER A 207 -3.88 8.23 -6.06
C SER A 207 -3.21 7.20 -5.18
N LEU A 208 -3.14 7.44 -3.87
CA LEU A 208 -2.65 6.46 -2.90
C LEU A 208 -3.39 5.11 -3.01
N GLY A 209 -4.67 5.16 -3.37
CA GLY A 209 -5.48 3.99 -3.64
C GLY A 209 -4.91 3.05 -4.71
N HIS A 210 -4.23 3.57 -5.73
CA HIS A 210 -3.60 2.75 -6.76
C HIS A 210 -2.39 1.98 -6.19
N LEU A 211 -1.59 2.61 -5.32
CA LEU A 211 -0.49 1.95 -4.61
C LEU A 211 -1.01 0.89 -3.64
N VAL A 212 -2.11 1.18 -2.93
CA VAL A 212 -2.79 0.19 -2.07
C VAL A 212 -3.28 -1.02 -2.87
N LEU A 213 -3.85 -0.82 -4.07
CA LEU A 213 -4.28 -1.92 -4.94
C LEU A 213 -3.09 -2.77 -5.43
N ALA A 214 -1.98 -2.13 -5.80
CA ALA A 214 -0.74 -2.85 -6.15
C ALA A 214 -0.25 -3.74 -5.00
N LEU A 215 -0.25 -3.22 -3.76
CA LEU A 215 0.15 -3.99 -2.58
C LEU A 215 -0.82 -5.13 -2.25
N LYS A 216 -2.13 -4.91 -2.43
CA LYS A 216 -3.13 -5.98 -2.29
C LYS A 216 -2.93 -7.10 -3.32
N TRP A 217 -2.56 -6.75 -4.56
CA TRP A 217 -2.19 -7.73 -5.57
C TRP A 217 -0.96 -8.55 -5.15
N CYS A 218 0.13 -7.89 -4.69
CA CYS A 218 1.32 -8.60 -4.20
C CYS A 218 0.98 -9.57 -3.04
N ARG A 219 0.17 -9.10 -2.09
CA ARG A 219 -0.30 -9.89 -0.94
C ARG A 219 -1.10 -11.13 -1.36
N HIS A 220 -2.03 -10.93 -2.30
CA HIS A 220 -2.85 -12.02 -2.84
C HIS A 220 -1.99 -13.03 -3.59
N TYR A 221 -1.09 -12.56 -4.45
CA TYR A 221 -0.22 -13.41 -5.25
C TYR A 221 0.67 -14.32 -4.40
N SER A 222 1.25 -13.78 -3.33
CA SER A 222 2.06 -14.56 -2.38
C SER A 222 1.28 -15.66 -1.67
N SER A 223 0.04 -15.36 -1.31
CA SER A 223 -0.84 -16.33 -0.64
C SER A 223 -1.14 -17.53 -1.55
N SER A 224 -1.25 -17.28 -2.86
CA SER A 224 -1.53 -18.31 -3.88
C SER A 224 -0.29 -19.08 -4.33
N SER A 225 0.89 -18.43 -4.41
CA SER A 225 2.12 -19.03 -4.96
C SER A 225 2.75 -20.10 -4.05
N SER A 226 2.46 -20.12 -2.74
CA SER A 226 2.98 -21.12 -1.80
C SER A 226 2.53 -22.58 -2.11
N SER A 227 1.56 -22.76 -3.02
CA SER A 227 0.95 -24.05 -3.34
C SER A 227 1.31 -24.63 -4.71
N LEU A 228 2.01 -23.91 -5.61
CA LEU A 228 2.23 -24.37 -6.99
C LEU A 228 3.69 -24.19 -7.44
N ASN A 229 4.36 -25.30 -7.72
CA ASN A 229 5.65 -25.38 -8.41
C ASN A 229 5.50 -25.17 -9.95
N ASP A 230 4.61 -24.28 -10.38
CA ASP A 230 4.31 -24.13 -11.81
C ASP A 230 5.21 -23.11 -12.49
N LYS A 231 5.89 -23.56 -13.56
CA LYS A 231 6.86 -22.79 -14.36
C LYS A 231 6.28 -21.60 -15.13
N ASN A 232 4.97 -21.36 -15.04
CA ASN A 232 4.24 -20.30 -15.75
C ASN A 232 3.67 -19.23 -14.80
N THR A 233 4.20 -19.13 -13.59
CA THR A 233 3.79 -18.13 -12.60
C THR A 233 4.71 -16.91 -12.68
N THR A 234 4.13 -15.71 -12.58
CA THR A 234 4.88 -14.45 -12.42
C THR A 234 6.01 -14.63 -11.41
N PRO A 235 7.24 -14.22 -11.75
CA PRO A 235 8.37 -14.48 -10.87
C PRO A 235 8.22 -13.79 -9.52
N MET A 236 8.45 -14.50 -8.42
CA MET A 236 8.36 -13.93 -7.07
C MET A 236 9.28 -12.71 -6.88
N TYR A 237 10.43 -12.66 -7.55
CA TYR A 237 11.31 -11.48 -7.49
C TYR A 237 10.62 -10.20 -8.00
N LEU A 238 9.74 -10.31 -9.00
CA LEU A 238 9.01 -9.17 -9.55
C LEU A 238 7.97 -8.68 -8.54
N VAL A 239 7.23 -9.61 -7.93
CA VAL A 239 6.22 -9.32 -6.91
C VAL A 239 6.84 -8.67 -5.67
N ASN A 240 8.00 -9.18 -5.24
CA ASN A 240 8.81 -8.59 -4.16
C ASN A 240 9.22 -7.15 -4.51
N SER A 241 9.77 -6.96 -5.71
CA SER A 241 10.24 -5.64 -6.16
C SER A 241 9.09 -4.63 -6.27
N VAL A 242 7.93 -5.05 -6.76
CA VAL A 242 6.72 -4.22 -6.79
C VAL A 242 6.26 -3.88 -5.37
N ALA A 243 6.22 -4.86 -4.46
CA ALA A 243 5.77 -4.64 -3.09
C ALA A 243 6.67 -3.65 -2.35
N GLU A 244 7.99 -3.78 -2.47
CA GLU A 244 8.95 -2.85 -1.87
C GLU A 244 8.81 -1.44 -2.43
N ARG A 245 8.79 -1.30 -3.77
CA ARG A 245 8.69 0.02 -4.42
C ARG A 245 7.37 0.71 -4.12
N ALA A 246 6.25 -0.01 -4.23
CA ALA A 246 4.93 0.53 -3.94
C ALA A 246 4.80 0.93 -2.46
N SER A 247 5.37 0.15 -1.53
CA SER A 247 5.30 0.48 -0.11
C SER A 247 6.13 1.70 0.27
N ILE A 248 7.35 1.81 -0.27
CA ILE A 248 8.21 2.98 -0.04
C ILE A 248 7.54 4.24 -0.60
N LEU A 249 6.99 4.17 -1.81
CA LEU A 249 6.26 5.28 -2.43
C LEU A 249 5.01 5.65 -1.61
N LEU A 250 4.21 4.67 -1.21
CA LEU A 250 3.00 4.89 -0.42
C LEU A 250 3.34 5.56 0.92
N CYS A 251 4.36 5.05 1.62
CA CYS A 251 4.82 5.61 2.87
C CYS A 251 5.29 7.06 2.69
N THR A 252 6.14 7.31 1.68
CA THR A 252 6.66 8.64 1.36
C THR A 252 5.55 9.64 1.08
N GLU A 253 4.57 9.26 0.26
CA GLU A 253 3.43 10.11 -0.09
C GLU A 253 2.50 10.37 1.09
N VAL A 254 2.18 9.37 1.91
CA VAL A 254 1.36 9.56 3.12
C VAL A 254 2.01 10.57 4.06
N LEU A 255 3.32 10.45 4.29
CA LEU A 255 4.06 11.40 5.12
C LEU A 255 4.10 12.80 4.51
N LEU A 256 4.26 12.91 3.20
CA LEU A 256 4.21 14.18 2.48
C LEU A 256 2.85 14.86 2.60
N HIS A 257 1.74 14.12 2.49
CA HIS A 257 0.42 14.68 2.69
C HIS A 257 0.20 15.14 4.12
N ASP A 258 0.75 14.43 5.11
CA ASP A 258 0.73 14.86 6.51
C ASP A 258 1.60 16.11 6.76
N GLU A 259 2.71 16.26 6.05
CA GLU A 259 3.59 17.44 6.11
C GLU A 259 2.96 18.67 5.41
N LEU A 260 2.27 18.46 4.28
CA LEU A 260 1.66 19.52 3.48
C LEU A 260 0.26 19.94 3.96
N ARG A 261 -0.45 19.10 4.70
CA ARG A 261 -1.78 19.42 5.23
C ARG A 261 -1.68 20.23 6.53
N ASP A 262 -2.46 21.30 6.60
CA ASP A 262 -2.70 22.01 7.86
C ASP A 262 -3.36 21.07 8.87
N SER A 263 -2.82 21.04 10.09
CA SER A 263 -3.14 20.14 11.20
C SER A 263 -4.60 20.20 11.70
N HIS A 264 -5.44 21.04 11.10
CA HIS A 264 -6.88 21.18 11.40
C HIS A 264 -7.82 20.31 10.54
N SER A 265 -7.30 19.61 9.51
CA SER A 265 -8.09 18.74 8.60
C SER A 265 -7.96 17.22 8.88
N ARG A 266 -7.22 16.82 9.92
CA ARG A 266 -6.87 15.41 10.21
C ARG A 266 -8.06 14.44 10.39
N ARG A 267 -9.30 14.92 10.60
CA ARG A 267 -10.51 14.10 10.81
C ARG A 267 -11.41 13.95 9.58
N ASP A 268 -10.85 13.99 8.38
CA ASP A 268 -11.63 13.67 7.18
C ASP A 268 -11.89 12.17 7.09
N GLU A 269 -13.11 11.79 6.70
CA GLU A 269 -13.52 10.40 6.38
C GLU A 269 -12.56 9.70 5.40
N THR A 270 -11.90 10.47 4.54
CA THR A 270 -10.87 10.00 3.60
C THR A 270 -9.62 9.52 4.33
N THR A 271 -9.14 10.26 5.33
CA THR A 271 -7.98 9.92 6.16
C THR A 271 -8.25 8.62 6.92
N ARG A 272 -9.43 8.51 7.56
CA ARG A 272 -9.88 7.28 8.23
C ARG A 272 -9.84 6.05 7.30
N LYS A 273 -10.37 6.18 6.08
CA LYS A 273 -10.34 5.08 5.09
C LYS A 273 -8.92 4.68 4.69
N ILE A 274 -8.03 5.65 4.49
CA ILE A 274 -6.63 5.40 4.15
C ILE A 274 -5.92 4.72 5.32
N ASN A 275 -6.04 5.25 6.54
CA ASN A 275 -5.48 4.67 7.76
C ASN A 275 -5.94 3.21 7.97
N MET A 276 -7.23 2.92 7.75
CA MET A 276 -7.75 1.55 7.83
C MET A 276 -7.16 0.62 6.75
N GLN A 277 -6.93 1.13 5.53
CA GLN A 277 -6.27 0.38 4.45
C GLN A 277 -4.78 0.15 4.74
N LEU A 278 -4.09 1.12 5.34
CA LEU A 278 -2.71 0.95 5.81
C LEU A 278 -2.63 -0.10 6.91
N LEU A 279 -3.58 -0.09 7.86
CA LEU A 279 -3.67 -1.09 8.92
C LEU A 279 -3.99 -2.49 8.38
N ASP A 280 -4.80 -2.61 7.32
CA ASP A 280 -5.00 -3.90 6.61
C ASP A 280 -3.72 -4.40 5.95
N LEU A 281 -2.89 -3.50 5.40
CA LEU A 281 -1.67 -3.89 4.70
C LEU A 281 -0.48 -4.20 5.64
N PHE A 282 -0.29 -3.37 6.68
CA PHE A 282 0.91 -3.38 7.53
C PHE A 282 0.65 -3.71 9.00
N GLY A 283 -0.61 -3.81 9.42
CA GLY A 283 -0.99 -3.95 10.83
C GLY A 283 -1.09 -5.37 11.38
N SER A 284 -1.08 -6.41 10.53
CA SER A 284 -1.22 -7.80 10.97
C SER A 284 0.12 -8.56 10.91
N ASP A 285 0.68 -8.83 12.08
CA ASP A 285 1.85 -9.70 12.26
C ASP A 285 1.49 -11.21 12.27
N PHE A 286 0.19 -11.55 12.30
CA PHE A 286 -0.29 -12.90 12.59
C PHE A 286 -1.02 -13.61 11.44
N ASP A 287 -1.21 -12.95 10.29
CA ASP A 287 -1.89 -13.58 9.15
C ASP A 287 -0.87 -14.19 8.19
N SER A 288 -1.08 -15.46 7.81
CA SER A 288 -0.27 -16.20 6.83
C SER A 288 -0.33 -15.64 5.40
N SER A 289 -1.08 -14.55 5.21
CA SER A 289 -1.27 -13.80 3.98
C SER A 289 -0.77 -12.35 4.12
N SER A 290 0.19 -12.08 4.98
CA SER A 290 0.75 -10.73 5.18
C SER A 290 1.78 -10.36 4.08
N LEU A 291 2.00 -9.06 3.88
CA LEU A 291 3.08 -8.55 3.03
C LEU A 291 4.48 -8.97 3.51
N SER A 292 4.61 -9.46 4.76
CA SER A 292 5.89 -9.97 5.29
C SER A 292 6.37 -11.24 4.59
N ALA A 293 5.50 -11.95 3.87
CA ALA A 293 5.90 -13.08 3.03
C ALA A 293 6.61 -12.66 1.73
N VAL A 294 6.48 -11.38 1.33
CA VAL A 294 6.89 -10.85 0.02
C VAL A 294 8.01 -9.82 0.16
N MET A 295 7.97 -9.01 1.21
CA MET A 295 8.87 -7.90 1.41
C MET A 295 10.02 -8.26 2.36
N ASN A 296 11.16 -7.60 2.17
CA ASN A 296 12.23 -7.60 3.15
C ASN A 296 11.73 -7.08 4.51
N GLU A 297 12.05 -7.81 5.58
CA GLU A 297 11.68 -7.50 6.96
C GLU A 297 12.17 -6.12 7.41
N ASP A 298 13.39 -5.73 7.06
CA ASP A 298 13.96 -4.43 7.41
C ASP A 298 13.18 -3.27 6.78
N ILE A 299 12.73 -3.45 5.54
CA ILE A 299 11.93 -2.46 4.81
C ILE A 299 10.55 -2.36 5.45
N LEU A 300 9.93 -3.50 5.74
CA LEU A 300 8.62 -3.57 6.37
C LEU A 300 8.61 -2.91 7.75
N GLU A 301 9.58 -3.21 8.60
CA GLU A 301 9.70 -2.61 9.93
C GLU A 301 9.98 -1.10 9.84
N SER A 302 10.79 -0.67 8.87
CA SER A 302 11.00 0.77 8.63
C SER A 302 9.69 1.48 8.28
N ILE A 303 8.86 0.89 7.42
CA ILE A 303 7.55 1.45 7.03
C ILE A 303 6.60 1.49 8.23
N LYS A 304 6.49 0.41 9.01
CA LYS A 304 5.65 0.37 10.23
C LYS A 304 6.07 1.45 11.22
N MET A 305 7.37 1.63 11.41
CA MET A 305 7.91 2.67 12.29
C MET A 305 7.57 4.07 11.80
N GLN A 306 7.64 4.31 10.50
CA GLN A 306 7.29 5.61 9.91
C GLN A 306 5.79 5.90 9.94
N LEU A 307 4.94 4.89 9.73
CA LEU A 307 3.48 5.00 9.73
C LEU A 307 2.85 4.75 11.11
N LYS A 308 3.64 4.75 12.18
CA LYS A 308 3.20 4.36 13.52
C LYS A 308 1.97 5.12 14.00
N ASP A 309 1.92 6.42 13.75
CA ASP A 309 0.81 7.26 14.21
C ASP A 309 -0.49 6.91 13.47
N GLN A 310 -0.41 6.74 12.14
CA GLN A 310 -1.56 6.37 11.29
C GLN A 310 -2.07 4.96 11.62
N LEU A 311 -1.16 4.01 11.86
CA LEU A 311 -1.52 2.64 12.27
C LEU A 311 -2.15 2.61 13.66
N HIS A 312 -1.64 3.41 14.59
CA HIS A 312 -2.21 3.51 15.93
C HIS A 312 -3.62 4.11 15.91
N GLU A 313 -3.82 5.21 15.17
CA GLU A 313 -5.13 5.85 15.01
C GLU A 313 -6.14 4.88 14.37
N ALA A 314 -5.76 4.19 13.29
CA ALA A 314 -6.59 3.16 12.67
C ALA A 314 -6.97 2.03 13.63
N SER A 315 -6.04 1.64 14.51
CA SER A 315 -6.27 0.56 15.47
C SER A 315 -7.27 0.98 16.54
N LEU A 316 -7.23 2.23 16.99
CA LEU A 316 -8.22 2.77 17.93
C LEU A 316 -9.60 2.80 17.27
N GLU A 317 -9.70 3.30 16.03
CA GLU A 317 -10.97 3.34 15.30
C GLU A 317 -11.56 1.93 15.06
N ARG A 318 -10.72 0.95 14.70
CA ARG A 318 -11.15 -0.44 14.50
C ARG A 318 -11.70 -1.05 15.80
N GLU A 319 -11.08 -0.73 16.92
CA GLU A 319 -11.51 -1.21 18.24
C GLU A 319 -12.80 -0.50 18.70
N GLU A 320 -12.95 0.80 18.43
CA GLU A 320 -14.20 1.54 18.68
C GLU A 320 -15.35 0.98 17.84
N GLU A 321 -15.13 0.72 16.54
CA GLU A 321 -16.11 0.04 15.69
C GLU A 321 -16.50 -1.32 16.29
N ARG A 322 -15.51 -2.14 16.67
CA ARG A 322 -15.76 -3.45 17.29
C ARG A 322 -16.62 -3.33 18.54
N LYS A 323 -16.30 -2.40 19.44
CA LYS A 323 -17.09 -2.15 20.66
C LYS A 323 -18.51 -1.71 20.36
N MET A 324 -18.71 -0.80 19.41
CA MET A 324 -20.07 -0.41 18.99
C MET A 324 -20.87 -1.61 18.47
N TRP A 325 -20.24 -2.50 17.71
CA TRP A 325 -20.89 -3.73 17.25
C TRP A 325 -21.21 -4.68 18.40
N GLU A 326 -20.28 -4.89 19.33
CA GLU A 326 -20.49 -5.75 20.51
C GLU A 326 -21.62 -5.21 21.40
N GLU A 327 -21.65 -3.91 21.65
CA GLU A 327 -22.72 -3.23 22.38
C GLU A 327 -24.07 -3.34 21.67
N GLN A 328 -24.10 -3.17 20.33
CA GLN A 328 -25.31 -3.31 19.55
C GLN A 328 -25.83 -4.76 19.51
N THR A 329 -24.92 -5.75 19.41
CA THR A 329 -25.30 -7.16 19.53
C THR A 329 -25.75 -7.54 20.95
N ASN A 330 -25.23 -6.89 21.99
CA ASN A 330 -25.69 -7.09 23.36
C ASN A 330 -27.10 -6.48 23.60
N TRP A 331 -27.43 -5.34 22.98
CA TRP A 331 -28.79 -4.81 22.96
C TRP A 331 -29.76 -5.72 22.20
N ASP A 332 -29.35 -6.24 21.05
CA ASP A 332 -30.15 -7.21 20.29
C ASP A 332 -30.37 -8.50 21.10
N ASN A 333 -29.36 -8.99 21.83
CA ASN A 333 -29.49 -10.15 22.70
C ASN A 333 -30.36 -9.89 23.95
N ALA A 334 -30.30 -8.68 24.54
CA ALA A 334 -31.17 -8.30 25.65
C ALA A 334 -32.63 -8.13 25.21
N SER A 335 -32.86 -7.72 23.96
CA SER A 335 -34.20 -7.64 23.35
C SER A 335 -34.75 -9.01 22.89
N PHE A 336 -33.93 -10.07 22.89
CA PHE A 336 -34.28 -11.41 22.39
C PHE A 336 -35.10 -12.28 23.37
N LEU A 337 -35.43 -11.78 24.57
CA LEU A 337 -36.45 -12.39 25.43
C LEU A 337 -37.89 -11.98 25.05
N GLY A 338 -38.08 -11.10 24.06
CA GLY A 338 -39.39 -10.69 23.53
C GLY A 338 -39.52 -10.98 22.04
N GLY A 339 -40.24 -12.05 21.70
CA GLY A 339 -40.26 -12.63 20.36
C GLY A 339 -40.70 -11.72 19.20
N LYS A 340 -40.00 -11.83 18.07
CA LYS A 340 -40.54 -12.09 16.71
C LYS A 340 -39.38 -12.34 15.75
N LYS A 341 -39.40 -13.49 15.06
CA LYS A 341 -38.48 -13.83 13.97
C LYS A 341 -38.45 -12.69 12.94
N ARG A 342 -37.28 -12.06 12.76
CA ARG A 342 -36.94 -11.29 11.57
C ARG A 342 -35.76 -11.96 10.87
N GLU A 343 -35.95 -12.21 9.58
CA GLU A 343 -34.97 -12.82 8.69
C GLU A 343 -33.75 -11.92 8.49
N GLY A 344 -32.57 -12.51 8.66
CA GLY A 344 -31.42 -12.32 7.78
C GLY A 344 -30.82 -10.93 7.64
N ARG A 345 -30.05 -10.48 8.64
CA ARG A 345 -28.86 -9.65 8.38
C ARG A 345 -27.62 -10.44 8.76
N ARG A 346 -26.84 -10.84 7.76
CA ARG A 346 -25.57 -11.56 7.92
C ARG A 346 -24.49 -10.57 8.36
N SER A 347 -23.74 -10.94 9.40
CA SER A 347 -22.54 -10.23 9.87
C SER A 347 -21.50 -10.11 8.74
N PRO A 348 -20.79 -8.98 8.61
CA PRO A 348 -19.72 -8.81 7.61
C PRO A 348 -18.44 -9.56 8.00
N PHE A 349 -18.35 -10.12 9.23
CA PHE A 349 -17.19 -10.87 9.71
C PHE A 349 -17.28 -12.39 9.47
N ARG A 350 -18.29 -12.87 8.72
CA ARG A 350 -18.37 -14.27 8.28
C ARG A 350 -18.26 -14.39 6.76
N SER A 351 -17.02 -14.43 6.28
CA SER A 351 -16.66 -15.19 5.09
C SER A 351 -15.78 -16.37 5.52
N LEU A 352 -16.12 -17.57 5.03
CA LEU A 352 -15.39 -18.84 5.13
C LEU A 352 -15.66 -19.70 6.37
N SER A 353 -16.86 -20.30 6.40
CA SER A 353 -16.99 -21.69 6.86
C SER A 353 -17.90 -22.42 5.88
N ARG A 354 -17.28 -23.27 5.07
CA ARG A 354 -17.91 -24.13 4.07
C ARG A 354 -18.88 -25.07 4.80
N LYS A 355 -20.19 -24.87 4.64
CA LYS A 355 -21.18 -25.91 4.97
C LYS A 355 -21.21 -26.88 3.80
N THR A 356 -20.62 -28.05 3.98
CA THR A 356 -20.94 -29.23 3.19
C THR A 356 -22.37 -29.65 3.56
N SER A 357 -23.32 -29.42 2.65
CA SER A 357 -24.59 -30.15 2.67
C SER A 357 -24.56 -31.14 1.51
N SER A 358 -24.12 -32.36 1.82
CA SER A 358 -24.66 -33.54 1.16
C SER A 358 -26.05 -33.76 1.74
N ASP A 359 -27.09 -33.66 0.92
CA ASP A 359 -28.25 -34.56 0.92
C ASP A 359 -29.24 -34.18 -0.19
N PHE A 360 -29.83 -35.23 -0.78
CA PHE A 360 -30.75 -35.32 -1.92
C PHE A 360 -30.06 -35.33 -3.30
N SER A 361 -30.00 -36.44 -4.04
CA SER A 361 -30.98 -37.53 -4.17
C SER A 361 -30.36 -38.92 -4.14
#